data_AF-E2ZN25-F1
#
_entry.id   AF-E2ZN25-F1
#
_cell.length_a   1.000
_cell.length_b   1.000
_cell.length_c   1.000
_cell.angle_alpha   90.00
_cell.angle_beta   90.00
_cell.angle_gamma   90.00
#
_symmetry.space_group_name_H-M   'P 1'
#
loop_
_entity.id
_entity.type
_entity.pdbx_description
1 polymer ?
#
loop_
_entity_poly.entity_id
_entity_poly.type
_entity_poly.pdbx_seq_one_letter_code
_entity_poly.pdbx_strand_id
1 'polypeptide(L)'
;SEPTTLKDLSEMLGKETIDAFNTSDTRGNSPSYGTTFQKMGHELLSRDELAVLDGGKCILQLRGVRPFLSDKYDLTQHPNYKLTSDYDPKNTFDIEKYLNRKEKIHPGDEFIVVDADSLPSA
;
A
#
# COMPACT_ATOMS: atom_id res chain seq x y z
N SER A 1 -8.54 3.88 6.73
CA SER A 1 -7.80 4.44 5.57
C SER A 1 -7.86 5.95 5.66
N GLU A 2 -6.71 6.61 5.72
CA GLU A 2 -6.69 8.08 5.76
C GLU A 2 -7.23 8.63 4.43
N PRO A 3 -8.31 9.44 4.43
CA PRO A 3 -8.94 9.91 3.20
C PRO A 3 -8.08 10.92 2.43
N THR A 4 -7.12 11.55 3.11
CA THR A 4 -6.17 12.52 2.56
C THR A 4 -5.17 11.86 1.62
N THR A 5 -4.63 10.69 1.99
CA THR A 5 -3.59 10.00 1.21
C THR A 5 -4.08 9.55 -0.18
N LEU A 6 -5.31 9.08 -0.28
CA LEU A 6 -5.89 8.67 -1.57
C LEU A 6 -6.15 9.85 -2.50
N LYS A 7 -6.49 11.01 -1.93
CA LYS A 7 -6.67 12.24 -2.70
C LYS A 7 -5.33 12.71 -3.27
N ASP A 8 -4.29 12.74 -2.45
CA ASP A 8 -2.95 13.13 -2.87
C ASP A 8 -2.43 12.21 -4.00
N LEU A 9 -2.68 10.90 -3.89
CA LEU A 9 -2.31 9.92 -4.92
C LEU A 9 -3.05 10.16 -6.25
N SER A 10 -4.35 10.45 -6.22
CA SER A 10 -5.11 10.79 -7.44
C SER A 10 -4.55 12.06 -8.12
N GLU A 11 -4.25 13.09 -7.33
CA GLU A 11 -3.68 14.33 -7.84
C GLU A 11 -2.27 14.13 -8.44
N MET A 12 -1.46 13.24 -7.85
CA MET A 12 -0.12 12.89 -8.35
C MET A 12 -0.14 12.11 -9.67
N LEU A 13 -1.14 11.25 -9.87
CA LEU A 13 -1.32 10.50 -11.12
C LEU A 13 -1.69 11.45 -12.27
N GLY A 14 -2.52 12.45 -11.98
CA GLY A 14 -2.97 13.45 -12.92
C GLY A 14 -4.28 13.09 -13.61
N LYS A 15 -4.59 13.83 -14.69
CA LYS A 15 -5.88 13.78 -15.37
C LYS A 15 -5.70 13.49 -16.85
N GLU A 16 -6.57 12.67 -17.41
CA GLU A 16 -6.76 12.54 -18.84
C GLU A 16 -7.78 13.56 -19.36
N THR A 17 -7.68 13.88 -20.64
CA THR A 17 -8.65 14.76 -21.32
C THR A 17 -9.60 13.90 -22.12
N ILE A 18 -10.89 14.03 -21.84
CA ILE A 18 -11.98 13.36 -22.55
C ILE A 18 -12.68 14.38 -23.43
N ASP A 19 -12.70 14.15 -24.74
CA ASP A 19 -13.51 14.92 -25.67
C ASP A 19 -14.93 14.30 -25.73
N ALA A 20 -15.90 14.97 -25.12
CA ALA A 20 -17.29 14.57 -25.14
C ALA A 20 -18.06 15.20 -26.30
N PHE A 21 -18.83 14.37 -27.00
CA PHE A 21 -19.71 14.77 -28.09
C PHE A 21 -21.16 14.49 -27.70
N ASN A 22 -21.91 15.56 -27.48
CA ASN A 22 -23.33 15.49 -27.14
C ASN A 22 -24.17 15.81 -28.37
N THR A 23 -25.02 14.87 -28.79
CA THR A 23 -26.05 15.11 -29.83
C THR A 23 -27.40 15.23 -29.15
N SER A 24 -28.02 16.41 -29.27
CA SER A 24 -29.38 16.66 -28.83
C SER A 24 -30.31 16.69 -30.05
N ASP A 25 -31.24 15.74 -30.12
CA ASP A 25 -32.34 15.71 -31.07
C ASP A 25 -33.62 16.06 -30.30
N THR A 26 -34.17 17.25 -30.55
CA THR A 26 -35.41 17.69 -29.92
C THR A 26 -36.56 17.57 -30.93
N ARG A 27 -37.44 16.60 -30.69
CA ARG A 27 -38.61 16.30 -31.53
C ARG A 27 -39.87 16.93 -30.96
N GLY A 28 -40.02 18.24 -31.18
CA GLY A 28 -41.26 18.99 -30.93
C GLY A 28 -42.03 19.30 -32.23
N ASN A 29 -42.87 20.35 -32.22
CA ASN A 29 -43.56 20.85 -33.43
C ASN A 29 -42.60 21.35 -34.53
N SER A 30 -41.33 21.57 -34.19
CA SER A 30 -40.25 21.78 -35.15
C SER A 30 -39.03 20.98 -34.68
N PRO A 31 -38.55 20.01 -35.47
CA PRO A 31 -37.39 19.21 -35.10
C PRO A 31 -36.12 20.09 -35.15
N SER A 32 -35.34 20.06 -34.08
CA SER A 32 -34.03 20.71 -34.01
C SER A 32 -32.94 19.72 -33.64
N TYR A 33 -31.79 19.84 -34.31
CA TYR A 33 -30.60 19.03 -34.07
C TYR A 33 -29.50 19.95 -33.57
N GLY A 34 -28.94 19.64 -32.41
CA GLY A 34 -27.81 20.34 -31.81
C GLY A 34 -26.66 19.38 -31.57
N THR A 35 -25.46 19.76 -31.97
CA THR A 35 -24.23 19.01 -31.66
C THR A 35 -23.31 19.90 -30.85
N THR A 36 -22.93 19.43 -29.65
CA THR A 36 -22.05 20.17 -28.73
C THR A 36 -20.80 19.36 -28.45
N PHE A 37 -19.63 19.98 -28.65
CA PHE A 37 -18.33 19.43 -28.31
C PHE A 37 -17.83 20.04 -27.00
N GLN A 38 -17.48 19.20 -26.02
CA GLN A 38 -16.99 19.63 -24.72
C GLN A 38 -15.73 18.86 -24.36
N LYS A 39 -14.68 19.58 -23.93
CA LYS A 39 -13.48 18.95 -23.37
C LYS A 39 -13.62 18.87 -21.87
N MET A 40 -13.54 17.66 -21.31
CA MET A 40 -13.62 17.41 -19.88
C MET A 40 -12.31 16.80 -19.39
N GLY A 41 -11.94 17.09 -18.14
CA GLY A 41 -10.80 16.45 -17.48
C GLY A 41 -11.28 15.38 -16.52
N HIS A 42 -10.78 14.15 -16.68
CA HIS A 42 -11.08 13.01 -15.80
C HIS A 42 -9.80 12.56 -15.10
N GLU A 43 -9.88 12.17 -13.83
CA GLU A 43 -8.72 11.65 -13.09
C GLU A 43 -8.29 10.28 -13.63
N LEU A 44 -7.00 10.02 -13.83
CA LEU A 44 -6.57 8.72 -14.39
C LEU A 44 -6.99 7.52 -13.53
N LEU A 45 -7.07 7.73 -12.21
CA LEU A 45 -7.63 6.77 -11.27
C LEU A 45 -8.33 7.57 -10.17
N SER A 46 -9.64 7.40 -10.08
CA SER A 46 -10.45 8.06 -9.06
C SER A 46 -10.14 7.50 -7.67
N ARG A 47 -10.50 8.26 -6.64
CA ARG A 47 -10.35 7.83 -5.25
C ARG A 47 -11.04 6.49 -4.95
N ASP A 48 -12.17 6.24 -5.58
CA ASP A 48 -12.94 5.00 -5.38
C ASP A 48 -12.26 3.81 -6.07
N GLU A 49 -11.69 4.03 -7.26
CA GLU A 49 -10.89 3.01 -7.95
C GLU A 49 -9.58 2.70 -7.21
N LEU A 50 -8.95 3.71 -6.60
CA LEU A 50 -7.75 3.52 -5.76
C LEU A 50 -8.06 2.72 -4.49
N ALA A 51 -9.25 2.91 -3.90
CA ALA A 51 -9.66 2.19 -2.70
C ALA A 51 -9.93 0.70 -2.96
N VAL A 52 -10.28 0.34 -4.20
CA VAL A 52 -10.60 -1.03 -4.63
C VAL A 52 -9.46 -1.62 -5.49
N LEU A 53 -8.30 -0.97 -5.52
CA LEU A 53 -7.15 -1.45 -6.28
C LEU A 53 -6.76 -2.87 -5.83
N ASP A 54 -6.50 -3.74 -6.81
CA ASP A 54 -6.07 -5.12 -6.53
C ASP A 54 -4.84 -5.14 -5.63
N GLY A 55 -4.87 -6.00 -4.62
CA GLY A 55 -3.80 -6.16 -3.64
C GLY A 55 -2.48 -6.59 -4.26
N GLY A 56 -2.50 -7.17 -5.47
CA GLY A 56 -1.31 -7.51 -6.26
C GLY A 56 -0.68 -6.34 -7.03
N LYS A 57 -1.34 -5.19 -7.11
CA LYS A 57 -0.85 -4.02 -7.87
C LYS A 57 -0.49 -2.86 -6.95
N CYS A 58 0.40 -1.99 -7.43
CA CYS A 58 0.79 -0.76 -6.75
C CYS A 58 1.05 0.37 -7.74
N ILE A 59 0.92 1.60 -7.25
CA ILE A 59 1.35 2.79 -7.98
C ILE A 59 2.80 3.07 -7.62
N LEU A 60 3.67 3.02 -8.61
CA LEU A 60 5.10 3.25 -8.44
C LEU A 60 5.45 4.70 -8.79
N GLN A 61 6.09 5.40 -7.87
CA GLN A 61 6.61 6.74 -8.10
C GLN A 61 8.15 6.71 -8.11
N LEU A 62 8.73 6.93 -9.29
CA LEU A 62 10.18 7.04 -9.47
C LEU A 62 10.56 8.50 -9.75
N ARG A 63 11.73 8.92 -9.26
CA ARG A 63 12.29 10.24 -9.58
C ARG A 63 12.44 10.38 -11.10
N GLY A 64 11.84 11.43 -11.68
CA GLY A 64 11.98 11.75 -13.11
C GLY A 64 11.00 11.03 -14.04
N VAL A 65 10.11 10.18 -13.52
CA VAL A 65 9.06 9.52 -14.31
C VAL A 65 7.70 9.83 -13.68
N ARG A 66 6.66 9.94 -14.51
CA ARG A 66 5.29 10.05 -13.98
C ARG A 66 4.91 8.76 -13.26
N PRO A 67 4.15 8.82 -12.15
CA PRO A 67 3.70 7.62 -11.48
C PRO A 67 2.93 6.70 -12.44
N PHE A 68 3.12 5.40 -12.30
CA PHE A 68 2.48 4.41 -13.15
C PHE A 68 2.06 3.18 -12.34
N LEU A 69 1.11 2.43 -12.88
CA LEU A 69 0.63 1.19 -12.28
C LEU A 69 1.62 0.05 -12.59
N SER A 70 2.03 -0.67 -11.55
CA SER A 70 2.93 -1.83 -11.63
C SER A 70 2.40 -2.98 -10.79
N ASP A 71 2.80 -4.20 -11.12
CA ASP A 71 2.58 -5.35 -10.24
C ASP A 71 3.56 -5.30 -9.07
N LYS A 72 3.11 -5.78 -7.90
CA LYS A 72 3.96 -5.97 -6.72
C LYS A 72 4.93 -7.11 -6.97
N TYR A 73 6.09 -7.03 -6.30
CA TYR A 73 7.09 -8.08 -6.38
C TYR A 73 6.56 -9.40 -5.79
N ASP A 74 6.71 -10.48 -6.56
CA ASP A 74 6.36 -11.83 -6.12
C ASP A 74 7.39 -12.35 -5.12
N LEU A 75 6.96 -12.48 -3.86
CA LEU A 75 7.79 -12.96 -2.75
C LEU A 75 8.37 -14.35 -3.01
N THR A 76 7.67 -15.21 -3.76
CA THR A 76 8.10 -16.59 -4.01
C THR A 76 9.35 -16.67 -4.88
N GLN A 77 9.64 -15.63 -5.65
CA GLN A 77 10.81 -15.54 -6.52
C GLN A 77 12.07 -15.06 -5.76
N HIS A 78 11.91 -14.57 -4.53
CA HIS A 78 13.05 -14.07 -3.77
C HIS A 78 13.99 -15.20 -3.36
N PRO A 79 15.34 -15.06 -3.49
CA PRO A 79 16.30 -16.11 -3.13
C PRO A 79 16.15 -16.61 -1.69
N ASN A 80 15.77 -15.71 -0.78
CA ASN A 80 15.63 -15.99 0.65
C ASN A 80 14.19 -16.31 1.07
N TYR A 81 13.26 -16.51 0.13
CA TYR A 81 11.86 -16.82 0.46
C TYR A 81 11.73 -18.05 1.37
N LYS A 82 12.62 -19.04 1.20
CA LYS A 82 12.68 -20.26 2.02
C LYS A 82 12.89 -20.02 3.52
N LEU A 83 13.39 -18.83 3.90
CA LEU A 83 13.63 -18.44 5.29
C LEU A 83 12.44 -17.70 5.91
N THR A 84 11.40 -17.41 5.14
CA THR A 84 10.21 -16.70 5.62
C THR A 84 9.21 -17.67 6.24
N SER A 85 8.37 -17.14 7.13
CA SER A 85 7.23 -17.86 7.71
C SER A 85 6.21 -18.27 6.66
N ASP A 86 6.13 -17.52 5.55
CA ASP A 86 5.21 -17.78 4.44
C ASP A 86 5.58 -19.06 3.68
N TYR A 87 6.84 -19.48 3.73
CA TYR A 87 7.31 -20.74 3.13
C TYR A 87 7.18 -21.95 4.09
N ASP A 88 7.61 -21.81 5.34
CA ASP A 88 7.46 -22.84 6.38
C ASP A 88 7.07 -22.17 7.71
N PRO A 89 5.95 -22.57 8.35
CA PRO A 89 5.54 -22.03 9.65
C PRO A 89 6.59 -22.21 10.75
N LYS A 90 7.57 -23.11 10.59
CA LYS A 90 8.71 -23.24 11.52
C LYS A 90 9.63 -22.02 11.55
N ASN A 91 9.66 -21.24 10.48
CA ASN A 91 10.45 -20.00 10.39
C ASN A 91 9.75 -18.81 11.08
N THR A 92 8.56 -19.02 11.67
CA THR A 92 7.84 -17.98 12.39
C THR A 92 8.66 -17.49 13.57
N PHE A 93 8.96 -16.19 13.57
CA PHE A 93 9.69 -15.56 14.66
C PHE A 93 8.78 -15.36 15.86
N ASP A 94 9.07 -16.09 16.95
CA ASP A 94 8.37 -15.97 18.22
C ASP A 94 9.06 -14.93 19.11
N ILE A 95 8.44 -13.76 19.22
CA ILE A 95 8.94 -12.61 19.98
C ILE A 95 9.01 -12.93 21.48
N GLU A 96 8.04 -13.65 22.02
CA GLU A 96 7.97 -13.96 23.45
C GLU A 96 9.10 -14.90 23.85
N LYS A 97 9.37 -15.91 23.01
CA LYS A 97 10.50 -16.83 23.21
C LYS A 97 11.85 -16.14 23.06
N TYR A 98 11.94 -15.12 22.21
CA TYR A 98 13.15 -14.33 22.03
C TYR A 98 13.44 -13.40 23.22
N LEU A 99 12.42 -12.71 23.75
CA LEU A 99 12.55 -11.86 24.95
C LEU A 99 12.73 -12.66 26.24
N ASN A 100 12.05 -13.81 26.38
CA ASN A 100 12.15 -14.69 27.56
C ASN A 100 13.39 -15.60 27.54
N ARG A 101 14.50 -15.17 26.95
CA ARG A 101 15.77 -15.85 27.13
C ARG A 101 16.26 -15.63 28.57
N LYS A 102 15.63 -16.33 29.52
CA LYS A 102 16.25 -16.64 30.81
C LYS A 102 17.56 -17.30 30.46
N GLU A 103 18.68 -16.66 30.82
CA GLU A 103 20.00 -17.24 30.60
C GLU A 103 20.00 -18.64 31.22
N LYS A 104 20.41 -19.63 30.41
CA LYS A 104 20.58 -20.98 30.91
C LYS A 104 21.87 -20.97 31.72
N ILE A 105 21.75 -20.75 33.03
CA ILE A 105 22.88 -20.81 33.96
C ILE A 105 23.40 -22.24 33.96
N HIS A 106 24.67 -22.43 33.60
CA HIS A 106 25.31 -23.74 33.70
C HIS A 106 25.89 -23.94 35.12
N PRO A 107 25.98 -25.18 35.63
CA PRO A 107 26.41 -25.45 37.01
C PRO A 107 27.82 -24.95 37.38
N GLY A 108 28.62 -24.50 36.41
CA GLY A 108 29.98 -23.98 36.61
C GLY A 108 30.14 -22.49 36.28
N ASP A 109 29.06 -21.76 36.00
CA ASP A 109 29.15 -20.32 35.76
C ASP A 109 29.29 -19.56 37.08
N GLU A 110 30.22 -18.61 37.13
CA GLU A 110 30.33 -17.65 38.23
C GLU A 110 29.31 -16.52 38.01
N PHE A 111 28.37 -16.35 38.94
CA PHE A 111 27.36 -15.30 38.88
C PHE A 111 27.45 -14.36 40.08
N ILE A 112 27.32 -13.06 39.80
CA ILE A 112 27.27 -12.00 40.80
C ILE A 112 25.80 -11.81 41.17
N VAL A 113 25.43 -12.23 42.38
CA VAL A 113 24.08 -12.03 42.92
C VAL A 113 23.96 -10.58 43.38
N VAL A 114 23.05 -9.83 42.76
CA VAL A 114 22.70 -8.45 43.16
C VAL A 114 21.27 -8.46 43.67
N ASP A 115 21.08 -8.09 44.93
CA ASP A 115 19.74 -8.00 45.54
C ASP A 115 18.95 -6.86 44.92
N ALA A 116 17.70 -7.12 44.54
CA ALA A 116 16.84 -6.17 43.84
C ALA A 116 16.61 -4.87 44.63
N ASP A 117 16.68 -4.93 45.96
CA ASP A 117 16.54 -3.77 46.86
C ASP A 117 17.76 -2.83 46.87
N SER A 118 18.88 -3.24 46.26
CA SER A 118 20.11 -2.44 46.15
C SER A 118 20.20 -1.64 44.85
N LEU A 119 19.23 -1.80 43.93
CA LEU A 119 19.17 -1.05 42.69
C LEU A 119 18.50 0.32 42.94
N PRO A 120 19.07 1.43 42.44
CA PRO A 120 18.39 2.71 42.49
C PRO A 120 17.08 2.61 41.70
N SER A 121 15.98 3.10 42.27
CA SER A 121 14.69 3.20 41.57
C SER A 121 14.90 3.91 40.23
N ALA A 122 14.45 3.26 39.15
CA ALA A 122 14.31 3.90 37.84
C ALA A 122 13.24 4.99 37.88
#